data_AF-A0A7L2CB51-F1
#
_entry.id   AF-A0A7L2CB51-F1
#
_cell.length_a   1.000
_cell.length_b   1.000
_cell.length_c   1.000
_cell.angle_alpha   90.00
_cell.angle_beta   90.00
_cell.angle_gamma   90.00
#
_symmetry.space_group_name_H-M   'P 1'
#
loop_
_entity.id
_entity.type
_entity.pdbx_description
1 polymer ?
#
loop_
_entity_poly.entity_id
_entity_poly.type
_entity_poly.pdbx_seq_one_letter_code
_entity_poly.pdbx_strand_id
1 'polypeptide(L)'
;DSNPFASLVFYWEPLCRQVRIEGSVKRLPEEESERYFHSRPKGSQIGALVSRQSSVIPDREYLRKKSAELEERYRDSPVPRPEYW
;
A
#
# COMPACT_ATOMS: atom_id res chain seq x y z
N ASP A 1 -6.80 8.72 -13.97
CA ASP A 1 -7.97 8.22 -13.21
C ASP A 1 -9.19 8.25 -14.11
N SER A 2 -9.85 7.11 -14.33
CA SER A 2 -10.99 7.01 -15.25
C SER A 2 -12.32 7.44 -14.62
N ASN A 3 -12.44 7.36 -13.29
CA ASN A 3 -13.62 7.75 -12.52
C ASN A 3 -13.23 8.17 -11.09
N PRO A 4 -12.99 9.47 -10.80
CA PRO A 4 -12.45 9.94 -9.52
C PRO A 4 -13.53 10.12 -8.44
N PHE A 5 -14.38 9.12 -8.25
CA PHE A 5 -15.45 9.12 -7.24
C PHE A 5 -15.40 7.82 -6.44
N ALA A 6 -15.59 7.90 -5.13
CA ALA A 6 -15.56 6.75 -4.25
C ALA A 6 -16.53 6.90 -3.06
N SER A 7 -16.83 5.77 -2.43
CA SER A 7 -17.60 5.68 -1.20
C SER A 7 -16.82 4.86 -0.16
N LEU A 8 -16.88 5.26 1.10
CA LEU A 8 -16.25 4.58 2.23
C LEU A 8 -17.28 4.29 3.32
N VAL A 9 -17.08 3.18 4.03
CA VAL A 9 -17.94 2.76 5.13
C VAL A 9 -17.07 2.44 6.35
N PHE A 10 -17.30 3.16 7.45
CA PHE A 10 -16.83 2.74 8.77
C PHE A 10 -17.99 2.04 9.47
N TYR A 11 -17.77 0.77 9.82
CA TYR A 11 -18.74 0.00 10.59
C TYR A 11 -18.17 -0.29 11.97
N TRP A 12 -18.84 0.22 13.00
CA TRP A 12 -18.49 0.01 14.40
C TRP A 12 -19.53 -0.90 15.03
N GLU A 13 -19.35 -2.20 14.84
CA GLU A 13 -20.25 -3.24 15.36
C GLU A 13 -20.52 -3.08 16.86
N PRO A 14 -19.51 -2.87 17.75
CA PRO A 14 -19.77 -2.77 19.19
C PRO A 14 -20.58 -1.54 19.58
N LEU A 15 -20.66 -0.54 18.70
CA LEU A 15 -21.42 0.69 18.90
C LEU A 15 -22.76 0.67 18.16
N CYS A 16 -23.06 -0.39 17.40
CA CYS A 16 -24.18 -0.46 16.47
C CYS A 16 -24.25 0.77 15.55
N ARG A 17 -23.10 1.27 15.09
CA ARG A 17 -22.99 2.49 14.29
C ARG A 17 -22.33 2.23 12.95
N GLN A 18 -22.80 2.98 11.95
CA GLN A 18 -22.21 3.01 10.62
C GLN A 18 -22.05 4.46 10.17
N VAL A 19 -20.88 4.80 9.63
CA VAL A 19 -20.61 6.08 8.98
C VAL A 19 -20.33 5.81 7.50
N ARG A 20 -21.03 6.52 6.62
CA ARG A 20 -20.84 6.48 5.17
C ARG A 20 -20.32 7.82 4.69
N ILE A 21 -19.30 7.79 3.83
CA ILE A 21 -18.70 8.98 3.22
C ILE A 21 -18.67 8.76 1.71
N GLU A 22 -19.13 9.74 0.95
CA GLU A 22 -19.16 9.71 -0.51
C GLU A 22 -18.57 11.02 -1.05
N GLY A 23 -17.81 10.96 -2.14
CA GLY A 23 -17.22 12.17 -2.69
C GLY A 23 -16.25 11.92 -3.84
N SER A 24 -15.66 13.02 -4.30
CA SER A 24 -14.58 12.98 -5.28
C SER A 24 -13.25 12.61 -4.61
N VAL A 25 -12.38 11.95 -5.37
CA VAL A 25 -11.05 11.52 -4.95
C VAL A 25 -10.00 12.38 -5.64
N LYS A 26 -8.96 12.76 -4.91
CA LYS A 26 -7.77 13.42 -5.45
C LYS A 26 -6.53 12.66 -4.98
N ARG A 27 -5.56 12.51 -5.89
CA ARG A 27 -4.24 11.97 -5.53
C ARG A 27 -3.53 12.93 -4.59
N LEU A 28 -2.86 12.40 -3.58
CA LEU A 28 -1.99 13.20 -2.72
C LEU A 28 -0.75 13.67 -3.50
N PRO A 29 -0.12 14.78 -3.10
CA PRO A 29 1.17 15.19 -3.62
C PRO A 29 2.23 14.10 -3.38
N GLU A 30 3.16 13.97 -4.32
CA GLU A 30 4.21 12.95 -4.27
C GLU A 30 5.06 13.03 -3.00
N GLU A 31 5.42 14.25 -2.56
CA GLU A 31 6.19 14.48 -1.35
C GLU A 31 5.46 13.98 -0.08
N GLU A 32 4.12 14.13 -0.05
CA GLU A 32 3.32 13.65 1.06
C GLU A 32 3.26 12.12 1.09
N SER A 33 3.09 11.49 -0.07
CA SER A 33 3.16 10.04 -0.23
C SER A 33 4.54 9.47 0.15
N GLU A 34 5.63 10.13 -0.27
CA GLU A 34 7.01 9.74 0.07
C GLU A 34 7.23 9.78 1.58
N ARG A 35 6.86 10.89 2.22
CA ARG A 35 6.96 11.05 3.67
C ARG A 35 6.13 10.01 4.41
N TYR A 36 4.90 9.75 3.96
CA TYR A 36 4.06 8.73 4.58
C TYR A 36 4.64 7.32 4.38
N PHE A 37 5.15 7.00 3.19
CA PHE A 37 5.78 5.71 2.88
C PHE A 37 6.92 5.39 3.84
N HIS A 38 7.85 6.34 4.04
CA HIS A 38 9.01 6.16 4.92
C HIS A 38 8.66 6.13 6.42
N SER A 39 7.47 6.58 6.81
CA SER A 39 7.00 6.45 8.20
C SER A 39 6.50 5.04 8.54
N ARG A 40 6.23 4.20 7.54
CA ARG A 40 5.74 2.82 7.73
C ARG A 40 6.88 1.89 8.17
N PRO A 41 6.59 0.78 8.88
CA PRO A 41 7.59 -0.24 9.18
C PRO A 41 8.30 -0.76 7.92
N LYS A 42 9.59 -1.07 8.01
CA LYS A 42 10.41 -1.48 6.86
C LYS A 42 9.83 -2.67 6.08
N GLY A 43 9.28 -3.68 6.79
CA GLY A 43 8.60 -4.81 6.14
C GLY A 43 7.35 -4.40 5.34
N SER A 44 6.63 -3.36 5.76
CA SER A 44 5.49 -2.80 5.02
C SER A 44 5.92 -2.03 3.76
N GLN A 45 7.09 -1.39 3.80
CA GLN A 45 7.71 -0.75 2.63
C GLN A 45 8.16 -1.83 1.62
N ILE A 46 8.83 -2.88 2.09
CA ILE A 46 9.26 -4.01 1.25
C ILE A 46 8.05 -4.72 0.63
N GLY A 47 7.00 -4.97 1.39
CA GLY A 47 5.78 -5.61 0.87
C GLY A 47 5.14 -4.83 -0.29
N ALA A 48 5.26 -3.50 -0.31
CA ALA A 48 4.80 -2.67 -1.41
C ALA A 48 5.64 -2.85 -2.70
N LEU A 49 6.93 -3.19 -2.58
CA LEU A 49 7.78 -3.54 -3.74
C LEU A 49 7.61 -4.98 -4.19
N VAL A 50 7.36 -5.91 -3.26
CA VAL A 50 7.17 -7.34 -3.56
C VAL A 50 5.91 -7.55 -4.42
N SER A 51 4.84 -6.83 -4.08
CA SER A 51 3.51 -7.05 -4.66
C SER A 51 3.14 -5.93 -5.62
N ARG A 52 3.16 -6.23 -6.93
CA ARG A 52 2.42 -5.43 -7.91
C ARG A 52 0.94 -5.75 -7.73
N GLN A 53 0.29 -4.98 -6.86
CA GLN A 53 -1.06 -5.28 -6.36
C GLN A 53 -2.04 -5.60 -7.51
N SER A 54 -2.84 -6.65 -7.31
CA SER A 54 -3.85 -7.15 -8.25
C SER A 54 -3.32 -7.76 -9.56
N SER A 55 -2.00 -7.93 -9.73
CA SER A 55 -1.45 -8.68 -10.87
C SER A 55 -1.41 -10.19 -10.61
N VAL A 56 -1.44 -10.98 -11.69
CA VAL A 56 -1.34 -12.45 -11.62
C VAL A 56 0.07 -12.85 -11.19
N ILE A 57 0.15 -13.81 -10.28
CA ILE A 57 1.39 -14.42 -9.80
C ILE A 57 1.32 -15.93 -9.98
N PRO A 58 2.46 -16.63 -10.14
CA PRO A 58 2.45 -18.07 -10.35
C PRO A 58 2.04 -18.84 -9.09
N ASP A 59 2.51 -18.41 -7.91
CA ASP A 59 2.27 -19.09 -6.63
C ASP A 59 2.68 -18.22 -5.43
N ARG A 60 2.54 -18.77 -4.22
CA ARG A 60 2.93 -18.13 -2.97
C ARG A 60 4.45 -18.07 -2.75
N GLU A 61 5.21 -19.05 -3.22
CA GLU A 61 6.66 -19.11 -3.05
C GLU A 61 7.36 -18.01 -3.83
N TYR A 62 6.80 -17.60 -4.97
CA TYR A 62 7.24 -16.43 -5.72
C TYR A 62 7.30 -15.17 -4.86
N LEU A 63 6.25 -14.89 -4.08
CA LEU A 63 6.22 -13.72 -3.19
C LEU A 63 7.22 -13.86 -2.03
N ARG A 64 7.36 -15.07 -1.46
CA ARG A 64 8.31 -15.34 -0.37
C ARG A 64 9.75 -15.11 -0.79
N LYS A 65 10.15 -15.65 -1.95
CA LYS A 65 11.49 -15.48 -2.51
C LYS A 65 11.79 -14.01 -2.78
N LYS A 66 10.87 -13.30 -3.44
CA LYS A 66 11.01 -11.86 -3.68
C LYS A 66 11.11 -11.04 -2.38
N SER A 67 10.34 -11.38 -1.35
CA SER A 67 10.44 -10.70 -0.05
C SER A 67 11.83 -10.87 0.55
N ALA A 68 12.34 -12.11 0.61
CA ALA A 68 13.67 -12.39 1.15
C ALA A 68 14.78 -11.68 0.36
N GLU A 69 14.71 -11.69 -0.98
CA GLU A 69 15.65 -10.98 -1.85
C GLU A 69 15.67 -9.46 -1.57
N LEU A 70 14.50 -8.85 -1.41
CA LEU A 70 14.38 -7.42 -1.13
C LEU A 70 14.73 -7.05 0.32
N GLU A 71 14.44 -7.92 1.28
CA GLU A 71 14.86 -7.78 2.68
C GLU A 71 16.38 -7.80 2.80
N GLU A 72 17.06 -8.71 2.09
CA GLU A 72 18.52 -8.75 2.01
C GLU A 72 19.05 -7.48 1.35
N ARG A 73 18.54 -7.16 0.15
CA ARG A 73 19.00 -6.00 -0.64
C ARG A 73 18.86 -4.69 0.11
N TYR A 74 17.76 -4.52 0.84
CA TYR A 74 17.48 -3.29 1.58
C TYR A 74 17.80 -3.40 3.07
N ARG A 75 18.55 -4.39 3.55
CA ARG A 75 18.83 -4.57 4.99
C ARG A 75 19.33 -3.29 5.65
N ASP A 76 20.34 -2.66 5.06
CA ASP A 76 21.03 -1.49 5.62
C ASP A 76 20.81 -0.21 4.80
N SER A 77 19.86 -0.25 3.85
CA SER A 77 19.51 0.89 3.00
C SER A 77 18.02 1.25 3.10
N PRO A 78 17.64 2.49 2.78
CA PRO A 78 16.24 2.88 2.68
C PRO A 78 15.57 2.17 1.50
N VAL A 79 14.30 1.83 1.67
CA VAL A 79 13.49 1.22 0.62
C VAL A 79 12.90 2.34 -0.23
N PRO A 80 13.10 2.38 -1.55
CA PRO A 80 12.49 3.41 -2.38
C PRO A 80 10.97 3.20 -2.48
N ARG A 81 10.20 4.29 -2.47
CA ARG A 81 8.76 4.21 -2.77
C ARG A 81 8.55 3.86 -4.25
N PRO A 82 7.77 2.82 -4.59
CA PRO A 82 7.41 2.56 -5.97
C PRO A 82 6.50 3.67 -6.53
N GLU A 83 6.67 4.05 -7.81
CA GLU A 83 5.84 5.07 -8.48
C GLU A 83 4.34 4.76 -8.48
N TYR A 84 3.99 3.47 -8.42
CA TYR A 84 2.60 2.98 -8.41
C TYR A 84 2.00 2.88 -7.01
N TRP A 85 2.75 3.22 -5.97
CA TRP A 85 2.28 3.31 -4.58
C TRP A 85 1.84 4.73 -4.26
#